data_AF-A0A1G9UTJ4-F1
#
_entry.id   AF-A0A1G9UTJ4-F1
#
_cell.length_a   1.000
_cell.length_b   1.000
_cell.length_c   1.000
_cell.angle_alpha   90.00
_cell.angle_beta   90.00
_cell.angle_gamma   90.00
#
_symmetry.space_group_name_H-M   'P 1'
#
loop_
_entity.id
_entity.type
_entity.pdbx_description
1 polymer ?
#
loop_
_entity_poly.entity_id
_entity_poly.type
_entity_poly.pdbx_seq_one_letter_code
_entity_poly.pdbx_strand_id
1 'polypeptide(L)'
;MALLVPIVLVLILVFLALRYRSRDSGLKACLWRIEQSLADTPEHGETMGLAQADADALREAPEHLFRLVISAMEDGTPRTRAQTLTAIREYREFRGWKV
;
A
#
# COMPACT_ATOMS: atom_id res chain seq x y z
N MET A 1 30.78 -22.55 -20.39
CA MET A 1 30.91 -22.01 -19.03
C MET A 1 30.61 -20.50 -18.94
N ALA A 2 31.03 -19.66 -19.91
CA ALA A 2 30.86 -18.19 -19.84
C ALA A 2 29.42 -17.65 -20.06
N LEU A 3 28.51 -18.42 -20.67
CA LEU A 3 27.13 -17.99 -20.97
C LEU A 3 26.12 -18.25 -19.84
N LEU A 4 26.50 -18.98 -18.78
CA LEU A 4 25.60 -19.24 -17.64
C LEU A 4 25.39 -17.99 -16.77
N VAL A 5 26.44 -17.19 -16.59
CA VAL A 5 26.40 -15.96 -15.78
C VAL A 5 25.38 -14.93 -16.28
N PRO A 6 25.35 -14.56 -17.58
CA PRO A 6 24.36 -13.60 -18.06
C PRO A 6 22.92 -14.14 -17.98
N ILE A 7 22.72 -15.46 -18.19
CA ILE A 7 21.38 -16.07 -18.11
C ILE A 7 20.84 -16.02 -16.67
N VAL A 8 21.66 -16.35 -15.68
CA VAL A 8 21.28 -16.26 -14.26
C VAL A 8 20.97 -14.82 -13.85
N LEU A 9 21.76 -13.86 -14.35
CA LEU A 9 21.54 -12.43 -14.04
C LEU A 9 20.22 -11.92 -14.62
N VAL A 10 19.88 -12.32 -15.85
CA VAL A 10 18.58 -12.02 -16.46
C VAL A 10 17.44 -12.64 -15.67
N LEU A 11 17.57 -13.90 -15.24
CA LEU A 11 16.54 -14.56 -14.43
C LEU A 11 16.32 -13.86 -13.09
N ILE A 12 17.39 -13.42 -12.41
CA ILE A 12 17.29 -12.66 -11.16
C ILE A 12 16.59 -11.32 -11.40
N LEU A 13 16.93 -10.59 -12.46
CA LEU A 13 16.28 -9.32 -12.80
C LEU A 13 14.80 -9.50 -13.13
N VAL A 14 14.45 -10.53 -13.89
CA VAL A 14 13.06 -10.88 -14.19
C VAL A 14 12.31 -11.26 -12.91
N PHE A 15 12.92 -12.06 -12.04
CA PHE A 15 12.32 -12.43 -10.76
C PHE A 15 12.12 -11.21 -9.85
N LEU A 16 13.10 -10.31 -9.77
CA LEU A 16 12.95 -9.04 -9.05
C LEU A 16 11.84 -8.19 -9.67
N ALA A 17 11.79 -8.04 -10.98
CA ALA A 17 10.77 -7.25 -11.67
C ALA A 17 9.36 -7.82 -11.42
N LEU A 18 9.20 -9.15 -11.49
CA LEU A 18 7.95 -9.83 -11.20
C LEU A 18 7.56 -9.68 -9.73
N ARG A 19 8.52 -9.83 -8.81
CA ARG A 19 8.29 -9.65 -7.38
C ARG A 19 7.88 -8.21 -7.06
N TYR A 20 8.55 -7.21 -7.63
CA TYR A 20 8.20 -5.81 -7.49
C TYR A 20 6.81 -5.51 -8.07
N ARG A 21 6.47 -6.08 -9.23
CA ARG A 21 5.15 -5.88 -9.86
C ARG A 21 4.01 -6.53 -9.06
N SER A 22 4.23 -7.75 -8.55
CA SER A 22 3.27 -8.44 -7.68
C SER A 22 3.11 -7.69 -6.35
N ARG A 23 4.22 -7.20 -5.78
CA ARG A 23 4.24 -6.42 -4.55
C ARG A 23 3.50 -5.09 -4.69
N ASP A 24 3.69 -4.38 -5.79
CA ASP A 24 2.95 -3.15 -6.09
C ASP A 24 1.45 -3.40 -6.26
N SER A 25 1.07 -4.55 -6.83
CA SER A 25 -0.35 -4.91 -6.93
C SER A 25 -0.98 -5.20 -5.57
N GLY A 26 -0.25 -5.83 -4.65
CA GLY A 26 -0.69 -6.09 -3.28
C GLY A 26 -0.85 -4.80 -2.48
N LEU A 27 0.13 -3.91 -2.56
CA LEU A 27 0.06 -2.60 -1.89
C LEU A 27 -1.03 -1.71 -2.51
N LYS A 28 -1.23 -1.74 -3.83
CA LYS A 28 -2.34 -1.04 -4.50
C LYS A 28 -3.69 -1.54 -3.99
N ALA A 29 -3.88 -2.85 -3.90
CA ALA A 29 -5.13 -3.45 -3.41
C ALA A 29 -5.37 -3.18 -1.91
N CYS A 30 -4.30 -3.16 -1.11
CA CYS A 30 -4.34 -2.78 0.30
C CYS A 30 -4.78 -1.32 0.47
N LEU A 31 -4.11 -0.38 -0.21
CA LEU A 31 -4.45 1.05 -0.13
C LEU A 31 -5.86 1.33 -0.66
N TRP A 32 -6.30 0.61 -1.69
CA TRP A 32 -7.68 0.71 -2.19
C TRP A 32 -8.71 0.24 -1.15
N ARG A 33 -8.46 -0.88 -0.46
CA ARG A 33 -9.35 -1.35 0.63
C ARG A 33 -9.38 -0.39 1.80
N ILE A 34 -8.24 0.19 2.17
CA ILE A 34 -8.15 1.21 3.22
C ILE A 34 -8.90 2.48 2.81
N GLU A 35 -8.73 2.94 1.57
CA GLU A 35 -9.48 4.09 1.00
C GLU A 35 -10.99 3.82 1.05
N GLN A 36 -11.44 2.63 0.61
CA GLN A 36 -12.85 2.23 0.70
C GLN A 36 -13.33 2.18 2.15
N SER A 37 -12.59 1.55 3.06
CA SER A 37 -12.97 1.46 4.47
C SER A 37 -13.09 2.85 5.11
N LEU A 38 -12.14 3.76 4.87
CA LEU A 38 -12.17 5.14 5.37
C LEU A 38 -13.31 5.96 4.77
N ALA A 39 -13.69 5.70 3.51
CA ALA A 39 -14.80 6.37 2.82
C ALA A 39 -16.18 5.83 3.26
N ASP A 40 -16.29 4.53 3.53
CA ASP A 40 -17.55 3.87 3.91
C ASP A 40 -17.83 3.91 5.41
N THR A 41 -16.86 4.29 6.26
CA THR A 41 -17.07 4.32 7.72
C THR A 41 -18.12 5.39 8.05
N PRO A 42 -19.38 5.01 8.38
CA PRO A 42 -20.39 5.97 8.78
C PRO A 42 -19.97 6.53 10.15
N GLU A 43 -20.56 7.66 10.56
CA GLU A 43 -20.23 8.38 11.79
C GLU A 43 -20.34 7.55 13.09
N HIS A 44 -20.75 6.28 12.99
CA HIS A 44 -20.89 5.30 14.07
C HIS A 44 -19.89 4.14 13.94
N GLY A 45 -18.60 4.44 14.16
CA GLY A 45 -17.80 3.65 15.11
C GLY A 45 -17.32 2.24 14.76
N GLU A 46 -17.43 1.74 13.53
CA GLU A 46 -16.73 0.50 13.15
C GLU A 46 -15.83 0.73 11.94
N THR A 47 -14.60 1.16 12.21
CA THR A 47 -13.48 0.99 11.28
C THR A 47 -13.17 -0.50 11.20
N MET A 48 -13.38 -1.12 10.03
CA MET A 48 -12.90 -2.49 9.78
C MET A 48 -11.41 -2.55 10.13
N GLY A 49 -11.06 -3.35 11.13
CA GLY A 49 -9.68 -3.57 11.54
C GLY A 49 -8.80 -3.95 10.36
N LEU A 50 -7.61 -3.37 10.28
CA LEU A 50 -6.68 -3.60 9.19
C LEU A 50 -6.32 -5.09 9.21
N ALA A 51 -6.58 -5.83 8.12
CA ALA A 51 -6.24 -7.24 8.08
C ALA A 51 -4.72 -7.41 8.25
N GLN A 52 -4.28 -8.48 8.91
CA GLN A 52 -2.85 -8.75 9.14
C GLN A 52 -2.02 -8.67 7.85
N ALA A 53 -2.58 -9.18 6.73
CA ALA A 53 -1.99 -9.12 5.41
C ALA A 53 -1.84 -7.69 4.86
N ASP A 54 -2.75 -6.80 5.23
CA ASP A 54 -2.69 -5.38 4.86
C ASP A 54 -1.64 -4.65 5.71
N ALA A 55 -1.45 -5.02 6.98
CA ALA A 55 -0.44 -4.44 7.85
C ALA A 55 0.98 -4.77 7.37
N ASP A 56 1.20 -5.99 6.91
CA ASP A 56 2.49 -6.41 6.34
C ASP A 56 2.77 -5.72 5.01
N ALA A 57 1.75 -5.52 4.16
CA ALA A 57 1.90 -4.72 2.94
C ALA A 57 2.20 -3.24 3.27
N LEU A 58 1.52 -2.68 4.28
CA LEU A 58 1.67 -1.28 4.69
C LEU A 58 3.04 -1.00 5.33
N ARG A 59 3.66 -1.99 5.99
CA ARG A 59 5.04 -1.90 6.50
C ARG A 59 6.08 -1.69 5.40
N GLU A 60 5.77 -2.09 4.17
CA GLU A 60 6.64 -1.85 3.02
C GLU A 60 6.42 -0.47 2.39
N ALA A 61 5.37 0.26 2.80
CA ALA A 61 5.13 1.63 2.41
C ALA A 61 5.97 2.61 3.25
N PRO A 62 6.08 3.89 2.84
CA PRO A 62 6.78 4.90 3.63
C PRO A 62 6.18 5.01 5.04
N GLU A 63 7.04 5.11 6.04
CA GLU A 63 6.63 5.17 7.45
C GLU A 63 5.62 6.29 7.73
N HIS A 64 5.71 7.41 7.01
CA HIS A 64 4.75 8.50 7.11
C HIS A 64 3.32 8.05 6.75
N LEU A 65 3.17 7.27 5.68
CA LEU A 65 1.87 6.78 5.22
C LEU A 65 1.32 5.73 6.18
N PHE A 66 2.18 4.86 6.70
CA PHE A 66 1.81 3.91 7.75
C PHE A 66 1.25 4.62 8.99
N ARG A 67 1.97 5.62 9.52
CA ARG A 67 1.53 6.38 10.71
C ARG A 67 0.19 7.10 10.48
N LEU A 68 0.00 7.70 9.30
CA LEU A 68 -1.26 8.36 8.96
C LEU A 68 -2.44 7.37 8.91
N VAL A 69 -2.25 6.21 8.29
CA VAL A 69 -3.29 5.17 8.25
C VAL A 69 -3.64 4.68 9.65
N ILE A 70 -2.63 4.36 10.48
CA ILE A 70 -2.87 3.94 11.87
C ILE A 70 -3.61 5.03 12.65
N SER A 71 -3.17 6.30 12.56
CA SER A 71 -3.85 7.41 13.24
C SER A 71 -5.28 7.64 12.78
N ALA A 72 -5.58 7.41 11.49
CA ALA A 72 -6.93 7.53 10.97
C ALA A 72 -7.84 6.38 11.40
N MET A 73 -7.26 5.20 11.69
CA MET A 73 -7.98 4.06 12.25
C MET A 73 -8.21 4.16 13.75
N GLU A 74 -7.23 4.67 14.51
CA GLU A 74 -7.33 4.80 15.97
C GLU A 74 -8.21 5.98 16.38
N ASP A 75 -7.94 7.17 15.84
CA ASP A 75 -8.63 8.39 16.26
C ASP A 75 -9.91 8.65 15.47
N GLY A 76 -9.99 8.12 14.24
CA GLY A 76 -11.20 8.19 13.42
C GLY A 76 -11.71 9.60 13.08
N THR A 77 -10.97 10.67 13.42
CA THR A 77 -11.47 12.05 13.24
C THR A 77 -11.63 12.39 11.76
N PRO A 78 -12.60 13.25 11.39
CA PRO A 78 -12.80 13.64 9.99
C PRO A 78 -11.55 14.29 9.38
N ARG A 79 -10.73 14.97 10.19
CA ARG A 79 -9.47 15.57 9.76
C ARG A 79 -8.39 14.52 9.45
N THR A 80 -8.18 13.54 10.35
CA THR A 80 -7.18 12.48 10.12
C THR A 80 -7.58 11.59 8.96
N ARG A 81 -8.88 11.29 8.79
CA ARG A 81 -9.40 10.59 7.61
C ARG A 81 -9.09 11.34 6.31
N ALA A 82 -9.43 12.63 6.23
CA ALA A 82 -9.17 13.42 5.03
C ALA A 82 -7.66 13.53 4.69
N GLN A 83 -6.82 13.68 5.71
CA GLN A 83 -5.36 13.71 5.55
C GLN A 83 -4.82 12.37 5.04
N THR A 84 -5.27 11.26 5.59
CA THR A 84 -4.87 9.92 5.15
C THR A 84 -5.31 9.63 3.73
N LEU A 85 -6.55 9.97 3.35
CA LEU A 85 -7.02 9.84 1.97
C LEU A 85 -6.20 10.67 0.99
N THR A 86 -5.80 11.89 1.38
CA THR A 86 -4.94 12.74 0.55
C THR A 86 -3.56 12.12 0.39
N ALA A 87 -2.93 11.66 1.47
CA ALA A 87 -1.63 11.01 1.42
C ALA A 87 -1.62 9.71 0.59
N ILE A 88 -2.70 8.92 0.64
CA ILE A 88 -2.86 7.72 -0.21
C ILE A 88 -2.90 8.11 -1.68
N ARG A 89 -3.62 9.18 -2.05
CA ARG A 89 -3.70 9.67 -3.43
C ARG A 89 -2.36 10.20 -3.92
N GLU A 90 -1.68 11.01 -3.14
CA GLU A 90 -0.34 11.53 -3.46
C GLU A 90 0.67 10.39 -3.65
N TYR A 91 0.65 9.40 -2.76
CA TYR A 91 1.52 8.24 -2.88
C TYR A 91 1.20 7.39 -4.12
N ARG A 92 -0.08 7.19 -4.43
CA ARG A 92 -0.52 6.50 -5.66
C ARG A 92 -0.03 7.23 -6.91
N GLU A 93 -0.10 8.55 -6.91
CA GLU A 93 0.36 9.41 -8.02
C GLU A 93 1.89 9.38 -8.16
N PHE A 94 2.62 9.48 -7.05
CA PHE A 94 4.09 9.33 -7.01
C PHE A 94 4.54 7.97 -7.55
N ARG A 95 3.81 6.89 -7.23
CA ARG A 95 4.10 5.54 -7.74
C ARG A 95 3.64 5.33 -9.19
N GLY A 96 2.96 6.29 -9.80
CA GLY A 96 2.46 6.20 -11.17
C GLY A 96 1.39 5.12 -11.36
N TRP A 97 0.73 4.71 -10.28
CA TRP A 97 -0.34 3.72 -10.33
C TRP A 97 -1.58 4.34 -10.94
N LYS A 98 -1.69 4.29 -12.26
CA LYS A 98 -2.90 4.70 -12.98
C LYS A 98 -4.09 3.91 -12.44
N VAL A 99 -5.17 4.65 -12.16
CA VAL A 99 -6.49 4.13 -11.81
C VAL A 99 -7.05 3.40 -13.01
#